data_AF-A0A7S3ML26-F1
#
_entry.id   AF-A0A7S3ML26-F1
#
_cell.length_a   1.000
_cell.length_b   1.000
_cell.length_c   1.000
_cell.angle_alpha   90.00
_cell.angle_beta   90.00
_cell.angle_gamma   90.00
#
_symmetry.space_group_name_H-M   'P 1'
#
loop_
_entity.id
_entity.type
_entity.pdbx_description
1 polymer ?
#
loop_
_entity_poly.entity_id
_entity_poly.type
_entity_poly.pdbx_seq_one_letter_code
_entity_poly.pdbx_strand_id
1 'polypeptide(L)'
;MVETASQSGSSQSSQAQQGLDLATHEFRAPDKTIITPEHVEMFKASVGCTELVGFITALVNACKSTRMTATPLTENLTPLHNLLEQLSVWIDEVPPIDQPMRFGNRAYRTWMDKVIASSDEKLRELSTIPNFERALPEIKVYWEESFGSYERIDYGTGHELNFIAFLFCLYK
;
A
#
# COMPACT_ATOMS: atom_id res chain seq x y z
N MET A 1 -3.16 -25.72 61.02
CA MET A 1 -4.54 -25.21 60.89
C MET A 1 -4.44 -23.81 60.32
N VAL A 2 -5.27 -23.51 59.31
CA VAL A 2 -5.43 -22.22 58.62
C VAL A 2 -4.31 -21.91 57.62
N GLU A 3 -4.50 -21.65 56.33
CA GLU A 3 -5.61 -21.79 55.38
C GLU A 3 -4.97 -21.67 53.98
N THR A 4 -5.48 -22.44 53.02
CA THR A 4 -5.16 -22.34 51.59
C THR A 4 -5.75 -21.05 51.00
N ALA A 5 -4.94 -20.29 50.24
CA ALA A 5 -5.44 -19.25 49.34
C ALA A 5 -4.96 -19.52 47.90
N SER A 6 -5.96 -19.71 47.06
CA SER A 6 -5.96 -20.05 45.64
C SER A 6 -5.72 -18.84 44.72
N GLN A 7 -5.03 -19.12 43.61
CA GLN A 7 -5.10 -18.53 42.26
C GLN A 7 -5.67 -17.11 42.06
N SER A 8 -4.95 -16.31 41.27
CA SER A 8 -5.51 -15.82 40.00
C SER A 8 -4.39 -15.34 39.08
N GLY A 9 -4.18 -16.09 37.99
CA GLY A 9 -3.40 -15.64 36.86
C GLY A 9 -4.16 -14.54 36.14
N SER A 10 -3.53 -13.39 35.96
CA SER A 10 -4.03 -12.34 35.08
C SER A 10 -3.74 -12.75 33.63
N SER A 11 -4.69 -13.46 33.03
CA SER A 11 -4.78 -13.67 31.60
C SER A 11 -4.98 -12.31 30.94
N GLN A 12 -3.91 -11.68 30.47
CA GLN A 12 -4.02 -10.56 29.54
C GLN A 12 -4.60 -11.13 28.23
N SER A 13 -5.89 -10.91 28.03
CA SER A 13 -6.57 -11.17 26.78
C SER A 13 -5.88 -10.35 25.68
N SER A 14 -5.13 -11.02 24.83
CA SER A 14 -4.76 -10.52 23.51
C SER A 14 -6.06 -10.22 22.76
N GLN A 15 -6.43 -8.94 22.64
CA GLN A 15 -7.47 -8.55 21.70
C GLN A 15 -6.91 -8.84 20.30
N ALA A 16 -7.34 -9.96 19.71
CA ALA A 16 -7.11 -10.24 18.31
C ALA A 16 -7.73 -9.08 17.51
N GLN A 17 -6.95 -8.46 16.62
CA GLN A 17 -7.50 -7.57 15.60
C GLN A 17 -8.60 -8.33 14.87
N GLN A 18 -9.85 -7.86 14.99
CA GLN A 18 -10.92 -8.35 14.13
C GLN A 18 -10.55 -7.95 12.70
N GLY A 19 -10.17 -8.95 11.89
CA GLY A 19 -9.82 -8.75 10.49
C GLY A 19 -10.99 -8.21 9.67
N LEU A 20 -10.67 -7.55 8.55
CA LEU A 20 -11.65 -7.03 7.62
C LEU A 20 -12.47 -8.19 7.02
N ASP A 21 -13.79 -8.17 7.16
CA ASP A 21 -14.65 -9.14 6.48
C ASP A 21 -14.90 -8.70 5.03
N LEU A 22 -14.14 -9.28 4.10
CA LEU A 22 -14.24 -9.00 2.66
C LEU A 22 -15.64 -9.29 2.09
N ALA A 23 -16.43 -10.16 2.73
CA ALA A 23 -17.77 -10.49 2.26
C ALA A 23 -18.77 -9.37 2.57
N THR A 24 -18.59 -8.64 3.66
CA THR A 24 -19.54 -7.61 4.11
C THR A 24 -19.02 -6.19 3.93
N HIS A 25 -17.71 -6.01 3.76
CA HIS A 25 -17.13 -4.69 3.57
C HIS A 25 -17.50 -4.05 2.22
N GLU A 26 -17.78 -2.75 2.26
CA GLU A 26 -18.07 -1.95 1.08
C GLU A 26 -16.82 -1.15 0.68
N PHE A 27 -16.09 -1.66 -0.31
CA PHE A 27 -14.94 -0.98 -0.89
C PHE A 27 -15.38 0.14 -1.84
N ARG A 28 -14.67 1.26 -1.79
CA ARG A 28 -14.95 2.43 -2.63
C ARG A 28 -13.64 3.05 -3.10
N ALA A 29 -13.68 3.72 -4.26
CA ALA A 29 -12.54 4.50 -4.71
C ALA A 29 -12.25 5.65 -3.73
N PRO A 30 -10.99 5.83 -3.28
CA PRO A 30 -10.60 6.96 -2.44
C PRO A 30 -10.89 8.30 -3.10
N ASP A 31 -11.54 9.19 -2.34
CA ASP A 31 -11.76 10.57 -2.73
C ASP A 31 -10.83 11.52 -1.98
N LYS A 32 -10.57 12.69 -2.58
CA LYS A 32 -9.78 13.75 -1.92
C LYS A 32 -10.57 14.35 -0.75
N THR A 33 -10.19 13.97 0.47
CA THR A 33 -10.84 14.43 1.70
C THR A 33 -10.02 15.45 2.48
N ILE A 34 -8.68 15.44 2.40
CA ILE A 34 -7.82 16.41 3.09
C ILE A 34 -7.65 17.66 2.20
N ILE A 35 -8.28 18.75 2.60
CA ILE A 35 -8.35 20.00 1.83
C ILE A 35 -7.91 21.19 2.69
N THR A 36 -8.32 21.21 3.96
CA THR A 36 -7.99 22.27 4.91
C THR A 36 -7.09 21.75 6.04
N PRO A 37 -6.42 22.63 6.80
CA PRO A 37 -5.64 22.23 7.98
C PRO A 37 -6.46 21.44 9.01
N GLU A 38 -7.76 21.74 9.17
CA GLU A 38 -8.65 21.02 10.08
C GLU A 38 -8.84 19.56 9.66
N HIS A 39 -8.95 19.30 8.35
CA HIS A 39 -9.01 17.92 7.85
C HIS A 39 -7.73 17.14 8.14
N VAL A 40 -6.58 17.81 8.18
CA VAL A 40 -5.31 17.16 8.59
C VAL A 40 -5.39 16.73 10.06
N GLU A 41 -5.91 17.57 10.95
CA GLU A 41 -6.08 17.22 12.37
C GLU A 41 -7.11 16.10 12.55
N MET A 42 -8.21 16.12 11.77
CA MET A 42 -9.18 15.02 11.75
C MET A 42 -8.54 13.71 11.29
N PHE A 43 -7.70 13.74 10.25
CA PHE A 43 -6.98 12.56 9.79
C PHE A 43 -6.03 12.04 10.86
N LYS A 44 -5.22 12.91 11.49
CA LYS A 44 -4.31 12.53 12.58
C LYS A 44 -5.03 11.86 13.75
N ALA A 45 -6.26 12.27 14.06
CA ALA A 45 -7.07 11.67 15.11
C ALA A 45 -7.83 10.40 14.69
N SER A 46 -7.78 10.03 13.40
CA SER A 46 -8.53 8.88 12.87
C SER A 46 -7.89 7.54 13.20
N VAL A 47 -8.72 6.49 13.25
CA VAL A 47 -8.26 5.10 13.37
C VAL A 47 -7.37 4.73 12.19
N GLY A 48 -7.73 5.13 10.96
CA GLY A 48 -6.94 4.83 9.76
C GLY A 48 -5.52 5.39 9.81
N CYS A 49 -5.34 6.63 10.28
CA CYS A 49 -3.99 7.19 10.47
C CYS A 49 -3.20 6.42 11.53
N THR A 50 -3.85 6.08 12.66
CA THR A 50 -3.22 5.29 13.72
C THR A 50 -2.76 3.92 13.22
N GLU A 51 -3.60 3.22 12.45
CA GLU A 51 -3.26 1.92 11.88
C GLU A 51 -2.16 2.01 10.82
N LEU A 52 -2.21 3.01 9.94
CA LEU A 52 -1.18 3.23 8.91
C LEU A 52 0.20 3.52 9.54
N VAL A 53 0.25 4.39 10.55
CA VAL A 53 1.49 4.67 11.31
C VAL A 53 1.97 3.42 12.05
N GLY A 54 1.05 2.63 12.60
CA GLY A 54 1.35 1.33 13.22
C GLY A 54 1.99 0.35 12.23
N PHE A 55 1.43 0.25 11.02
CA PHE A 55 1.96 -0.57 9.93
C PHE A 55 3.37 -0.14 9.52
N ILE A 56 3.59 1.16 9.28
CA ILE A 56 4.92 1.72 8.98
C ILE A 56 5.92 1.39 10.10
N THR A 57 5.51 1.54 11.35
CA THR A 57 6.35 1.24 12.51
C THR A 57 6.72 -0.25 12.56
N ALA A 58 5.78 -1.13 12.23
CA ALA A 58 6.03 -2.57 12.15
C ALA A 58 7.05 -2.92 11.04
N LEU A 59 6.90 -2.34 9.85
CA LEU A 59 7.86 -2.52 8.74
C LEU A 59 9.27 -2.06 9.14
N VAL A 60 9.38 -0.86 9.71
CA VAL A 60 10.67 -0.32 10.18
C VAL A 60 11.30 -1.25 11.21
N ASN A 61 10.52 -1.77 12.17
CA ASN A 61 11.03 -2.69 13.18
C ASN A 61 11.50 -4.03 12.58
N ALA A 62 10.80 -4.57 11.58
CA ALA A 62 11.17 -5.80 10.91
C ALA A 62 12.49 -5.67 10.10
N CYS A 63 12.76 -4.48 9.56
CA CYS A 63 13.96 -4.25 8.75
C CYS A 63 15.21 -3.83 9.56
N LYS A 64 15.06 -3.36 10.81
CA LYS A 64 16.17 -2.83 11.64
C LYS A 64 17.39 -3.74 11.76
N SER A 65 17.17 -5.06 11.88
CA SER A 65 18.23 -6.04 12.12
C SER A 65 18.56 -6.91 10.90
N THR A 66 17.94 -6.63 9.76
CA THR A 66 17.97 -7.53 8.59
C THR A 66 18.75 -6.88 7.46
N ARG A 67 19.72 -7.60 6.90
CA ARG A 67 20.40 -7.13 5.69
C ARG A 67 19.45 -7.27 4.51
N MET A 68 19.36 -6.24 3.68
CA MET A 68 18.52 -6.22 2.48
C MET A 68 18.76 -7.45 1.58
N THR A 69 20.03 -7.86 1.42
CA THR A 69 20.44 -9.01 0.60
C THR A 69 20.12 -10.38 1.19
N ALA A 70 19.59 -10.45 2.42
CA ALA A 70 19.33 -11.69 3.14
C ALA A 70 17.83 -12.01 3.26
N THR A 71 16.95 -11.16 2.71
CA THR A 71 15.50 -11.36 2.82
C THR A 71 15.00 -12.14 1.60
N PRO A 72 14.56 -13.40 1.76
CA PRO A 72 14.03 -14.19 0.64
C PRO A 72 12.66 -13.65 0.21
N LEU A 73 12.39 -13.73 -1.09
CA LEU A 73 11.05 -13.47 -1.62
C LEU A 73 10.10 -14.59 -1.17
N THR A 74 9.04 -14.23 -0.46
CA THR A 74 7.99 -15.16 -0.03
C THR A 74 6.94 -15.35 -1.14
N GLU A 75 6.32 -16.52 -1.21
CA GLU A 75 5.29 -16.84 -2.21
C GLU A 75 4.16 -15.80 -2.26
N ASN A 76 3.70 -15.29 -1.11
CA ASN A 76 2.65 -14.28 -1.03
C ASN A 76 3.04 -12.91 -1.64
N LEU A 77 4.34 -12.63 -1.77
CA LEU A 77 4.84 -11.40 -2.37
C LEU A 77 5.28 -11.60 -3.82
N THR A 78 5.35 -12.84 -4.31
CA THR A 78 5.74 -13.15 -5.69
C THR A 78 4.86 -12.43 -6.72
N PRO A 79 3.52 -12.37 -6.60
CA PRO A 79 2.70 -11.61 -7.55
C PRO A 79 3.06 -10.12 -7.61
N LEU A 80 3.23 -9.48 -6.44
CA LEU A 80 3.62 -8.07 -6.37
C LEU A 80 5.02 -7.84 -6.94
N HIS A 81 5.98 -8.69 -6.58
CA HIS A 81 7.33 -8.64 -7.12
C HIS A 81 7.33 -8.72 -8.66
N ASN A 82 6.57 -9.66 -9.23
CA ASN A 82 6.48 -9.82 -10.67
C ASN A 82 5.82 -8.60 -11.34
N LEU A 83 4.83 -7.98 -10.70
CA LEU A 83 4.25 -6.74 -11.19
C LEU A 83 5.26 -5.58 -11.18
N LEU A 84 6.08 -5.46 -10.13
CA LEU A 84 7.16 -4.46 -10.08
C LEU A 84 8.23 -4.70 -11.16
N GLU A 85 8.60 -5.96 -11.43
CA GLU A 85 9.50 -6.31 -12.54
C GLU A 85 8.88 -5.94 -13.89
N GLN A 86 7.57 -6.17 -14.05
CA GLN A 86 6.85 -5.79 -15.27
C GLN A 86 6.83 -4.27 -15.48
N LEU A 87 6.78 -3.46 -14.41
CA LEU A 87 6.93 -2.01 -14.51
C LEU A 87 8.28 -1.64 -15.10
N SER A 88 9.37 -2.28 -14.64
CA SER A 88 10.72 -2.08 -15.16
C SER A 88 10.82 -2.44 -16.65
N VAL A 89 10.22 -3.56 -17.07
CA VAL A 89 10.14 -3.93 -18.49
C VAL A 89 9.41 -2.86 -19.31
N TRP A 90 8.30 -2.31 -18.82
CA TRP A 90 7.61 -1.24 -19.53
C TRP A 90 8.41 0.07 -19.60
N ILE A 91 9.30 0.34 -18.64
CA ILE A 91 10.23 1.48 -18.73
C ILE A 91 11.16 1.28 -19.93
N ASP A 92 11.73 0.08 -20.09
CA ASP A 92 12.64 -0.24 -21.21
C ASP A 92 11.94 -0.14 -22.57
N GLU A 93 10.65 -0.49 -22.63
CA GLU A 93 9.82 -0.37 -23.84
C GLU A 93 9.44 1.09 -24.19
N VAL A 94 9.59 2.02 -23.25
CA VAL A 94 9.20 3.43 -23.39
C VAL A 94 10.44 4.32 -23.23
N PRO A 95 11.32 4.38 -24.24
CA PRO A 95 12.54 5.16 -24.14
C PRO A 95 12.23 6.67 -24.03
N PRO A 96 13.11 7.44 -23.37
CA PRO A 96 12.98 8.90 -23.31
C PRO A 96 12.89 9.51 -24.70
N ILE A 97 11.97 10.45 -24.90
CA ILE A 97 11.88 11.20 -26.16
C ILE A 97 12.85 12.37 -26.17
N ASP A 98 13.31 12.76 -27.36
CA ASP A 98 14.08 13.99 -27.53
C ASP A 98 13.19 15.22 -27.26
N GLN A 99 13.53 15.97 -26.22
CA GLN A 99 12.81 17.16 -25.80
C GLN A 99 13.74 18.11 -25.02
N PRO A 100 13.40 19.40 -24.91
CA PRO A 100 14.13 20.32 -24.05
C PRO A 100 14.16 19.83 -22.59
N MET A 101 15.35 19.59 -22.04
CA MET A 101 15.60 18.89 -20.77
C MET A 101 15.21 19.64 -19.47
N ARG A 102 14.49 20.76 -19.55
CA ARG A 102 14.22 21.60 -18.36
C ARG A 102 13.14 21.05 -17.42
N PHE A 103 12.39 20.03 -17.83
CA PHE A 103 11.33 19.39 -17.05
C PHE A 103 11.33 17.87 -17.28
N GLY A 104 10.48 17.14 -16.56
CA GLY A 104 10.32 15.69 -16.72
C GLY A 104 10.07 15.26 -18.18
N ASN A 105 10.59 14.10 -18.56
CA ASN A 105 10.46 13.56 -19.91
C ASN A 105 9.02 13.09 -20.16
N ARG A 106 8.39 13.53 -21.25
CA ARG A 106 6.99 13.18 -21.56
C ARG A 106 6.77 11.70 -21.85
N ALA A 107 7.83 10.94 -22.16
CA ALA A 107 7.78 9.48 -22.25
C ALA A 107 7.21 8.84 -20.98
N TYR A 108 7.36 9.49 -19.82
CA TYR A 108 6.72 9.08 -18.56
C TYR A 108 5.20 8.89 -18.70
N ARG A 109 4.50 9.77 -19.43
CA ARG A 109 3.05 9.63 -19.58
C ARG A 109 2.68 8.40 -20.39
N THR A 110 3.42 8.12 -21.45
CA THR A 110 3.27 6.88 -22.22
C THR A 110 3.50 5.65 -21.35
N TRP A 111 4.49 5.68 -20.45
CA TRP A 111 4.73 4.61 -19.50
C TRP A 111 3.57 4.49 -18.49
N MET A 112 3.12 5.61 -17.91
CA MET A 112 2.03 5.64 -16.94
C MET A 112 0.68 5.21 -17.55
N ASP A 113 0.41 5.55 -18.81
CA ASP A 113 -0.76 5.08 -19.55
C ASP A 113 -0.78 3.54 -19.63
N LYS A 114 0.38 2.89 -19.80
CA LYS A 114 0.48 1.41 -19.75
C LYS A 114 0.19 0.87 -18.35
N VAL A 115 0.69 1.53 -17.31
CA VAL A 115 0.40 1.16 -15.90
C VAL A 115 -1.10 1.23 -15.63
N ILE A 116 -1.75 2.36 -15.96
CA ILE A 116 -3.19 2.57 -15.76
C ILE A 116 -4.01 1.54 -16.55
N ALA A 117 -3.71 1.36 -17.84
CA ALA A 117 -4.45 0.45 -18.71
C ALA A 117 -4.39 -1.02 -18.25
N SER A 118 -3.31 -1.43 -17.57
CA SER A 118 -3.11 -2.79 -17.07
C SER A 118 -3.57 -3.01 -15.62
N SER A 119 -3.90 -1.93 -14.89
CA SER A 119 -4.08 -1.98 -13.43
C SER A 119 -5.21 -2.92 -13.01
N ASP A 120 -6.38 -2.90 -13.65
CA ASP A 120 -7.50 -3.77 -13.28
C ASP A 120 -7.18 -5.27 -13.48
N GLU A 121 -6.39 -5.62 -14.50
CA GLU A 121 -5.96 -7.00 -14.75
C GLU A 121 -4.90 -7.40 -13.73
N LYS A 122 -3.81 -6.64 -13.65
CA LYS A 122 -2.63 -7.00 -12.86
C LYS A 122 -2.89 -6.94 -11.37
N LEU A 123 -3.68 -5.98 -10.88
CA LEU A 123 -4.02 -5.92 -9.46
C LEU A 123 -4.88 -7.10 -9.04
N ARG A 124 -5.76 -7.62 -9.90
CA ARG A 124 -6.57 -8.83 -9.61
C ARG A 124 -5.70 -10.07 -9.41
N GLU A 125 -4.54 -10.13 -10.06
CA GLU A 125 -3.59 -11.25 -9.96
C GLU A 125 -2.81 -11.27 -8.63
N LEU A 126 -2.89 -10.20 -7.82
CA LEU A 126 -2.12 -10.09 -6.58
C LEU A 126 -2.59 -11.01 -5.46
N SER A 127 -3.84 -11.49 -5.52
CA SER A 127 -4.41 -12.32 -4.48
C SER A 127 -5.40 -13.33 -5.05
N THR A 128 -5.40 -14.52 -4.45
CA THR A 128 -6.36 -15.60 -4.75
C THR A 128 -7.49 -15.68 -3.72
N ILE A 129 -7.54 -14.72 -2.79
CA ILE A 129 -8.60 -14.67 -1.77
C ILE A 129 -9.97 -14.50 -2.46
N PRO A 130 -11.00 -15.29 -2.08
CA PRO A 130 -12.33 -15.16 -2.65
C PRO A 130 -12.89 -13.73 -2.51
N ASN A 131 -13.45 -13.22 -3.59
CA ASN A 131 -14.02 -11.86 -3.70
C ASN A 131 -13.01 -10.70 -3.56
N PHE A 132 -11.70 -10.97 -3.71
CA PHE A 132 -10.67 -9.93 -3.66
C PHE A 132 -10.89 -8.82 -4.70
N GLU A 133 -11.49 -9.15 -5.85
CA GLU A 133 -11.80 -8.19 -6.90
C GLU A 133 -12.71 -7.04 -6.44
N ARG A 134 -13.46 -7.22 -5.34
CA ARG A 134 -14.26 -6.16 -4.73
C ARG A 134 -13.40 -5.03 -4.16
N ALA A 135 -12.17 -5.30 -3.77
CA ALA A 135 -11.25 -4.29 -3.23
C ALA A 135 -10.54 -3.46 -4.31
N LEU A 136 -10.61 -3.88 -5.59
CA LEU A 136 -9.94 -3.21 -6.71
C LEU A 136 -10.26 -1.72 -6.82
N PRO A 137 -11.52 -1.25 -6.68
CA PRO A 137 -11.81 0.18 -6.75
C PRO A 137 -11.01 1.00 -5.74
N GLU A 138 -10.71 0.42 -4.57
CA GLU A 138 -9.97 1.09 -3.52
C GLU A 138 -8.46 1.06 -3.74
N ILE A 139 -7.90 -0.14 -3.89
CA ILE A 139 -6.44 -0.32 -3.96
C ILE A 139 -5.84 0.26 -5.25
N LYS A 140 -6.62 0.33 -6.33
CA LYS A 140 -6.18 0.85 -7.63
C LYS A 140 -5.76 2.31 -7.56
N VAL A 141 -6.50 3.14 -6.82
CA VAL A 141 -6.18 4.56 -6.71
C VAL A 141 -4.83 4.76 -6.03
N TYR A 142 -4.56 4.05 -4.94
CA TYR A 142 -3.25 4.12 -4.27
C TYR A 142 -2.13 3.61 -5.17
N TRP A 143 -2.36 2.52 -5.93
CA TRP A 143 -1.40 2.00 -6.90
C TRP A 143 -1.06 3.01 -8.00
N GLU A 144 -2.07 3.57 -8.68
CA GLU A 144 -1.86 4.50 -9.79
C GLU A 144 -1.20 5.81 -9.33
N GLU A 145 -1.51 6.28 -8.12
CA GLU A 145 -0.91 7.49 -7.54
C GLU A 145 0.47 7.25 -6.89
N SER A 146 1.01 6.03 -6.96
CA SER A 146 2.31 5.66 -6.36
C SER A 146 3.52 6.09 -7.19
N PHE A 147 3.34 6.38 -8.49
CA PHE A 147 4.45 6.49 -9.45
C PHE A 147 4.68 7.91 -9.98
N GLY A 148 4.30 8.93 -9.22
CA GLY A 148 4.45 10.34 -9.60
C GLY A 148 3.16 10.96 -10.15
N SER A 149 3.19 12.27 -10.39
CA SER A 149 2.05 12.99 -10.95
C SER A 149 2.05 12.92 -12.48
N TYR A 150 0.95 12.42 -13.05
CA TYR A 150 0.72 12.36 -14.49
C TYR A 150 0.87 13.74 -15.17
N GLU A 151 0.26 14.77 -14.60
CA GLU A 151 0.26 16.12 -15.16
C GLU A 151 1.61 16.80 -14.98
N ARG A 152 2.17 16.76 -13.77
CA ARG A 152 3.36 17.54 -13.41
C ARG A 152 4.67 16.86 -13.80
N ILE A 153 4.66 15.53 -13.96
CA ILE A 153 5.85 14.71 -14.20
C ILE A 153 6.90 14.97 -13.10
N ASP A 154 6.42 14.89 -11.86
CA ASP A 154 7.21 14.99 -10.65
C ASP A 154 6.94 13.81 -9.71
N TYR A 155 7.87 13.60 -8.78
CA TYR A 155 7.79 12.57 -7.75
C TYR A 155 8.17 13.17 -6.40
N GLY A 156 7.59 12.66 -5.33
CA GLY A 156 7.80 13.15 -3.98
C GLY A 156 7.11 12.26 -2.94
N THR A 157 7.24 12.65 -1.68
CA THR A 157 6.86 11.81 -0.53
C THR A 157 5.39 11.43 -0.46
N GLY A 158 4.50 12.17 -1.13
CA GLY A 158 3.09 11.79 -1.26
C GLY A 158 2.89 10.53 -2.09
N HIS A 159 3.67 10.37 -3.17
CA HIS A 159 3.64 9.18 -4.02
C HIS A 159 4.24 7.97 -3.31
N GLU A 160 5.34 8.18 -2.56
CA GLU A 160 5.90 7.16 -1.67
C GLU A 160 4.86 6.69 -0.64
N LEU A 161 4.13 7.62 -0.03
CA LEU A 161 3.08 7.30 0.93
C LEU A 161 1.91 6.54 0.29
N ASN A 162 1.53 6.85 -0.94
CA ASN A 162 0.52 6.08 -1.68
C ASN A 162 0.94 4.62 -1.87
N PHE A 163 2.23 4.37 -2.19
CA PHE A 163 2.71 2.99 -2.31
C PHE A 163 2.65 2.25 -0.97
N ILE A 164 2.99 2.92 0.13
CA ILE A 164 2.85 2.35 1.47
C ILE A 164 1.38 2.09 1.83
N ALA A 165 0.46 3.02 1.48
CA ALA A 165 -0.97 2.84 1.70
C ALA A 165 -1.51 1.65 0.88
N PHE A 166 -1.06 1.48 -0.36
CA PHE A 166 -1.37 0.31 -1.18
C PHE A 166 -0.92 -1.00 -0.50
N LEU A 167 0.31 -1.07 0.00
CA LEU A 167 0.79 -2.24 0.75
C LEU A 167 0.00 -2.46 2.05
N PHE A 168 -0.40 -1.38 2.72
CA PHE A 168 -1.23 -1.45 3.91
C PHE A 168 -2.62 -2.03 3.60
N CYS A 169 -3.25 -1.64 2.49
CA CYS A 169 -4.50 -2.23 2.03
C CYS A 169 -4.36 -3.73 1.72
N LEU A 170 -3.25 -4.17 1.12
CA LEU A 170 -3.00 -5.60 0.88
C LEU A 170 -2.76 -6.41 2.17
N TYR A 171 -2.25 -5.75 3.21
CA TYR A 171 -2.02 -6.37 4.53
C TYR A 171 -3.31 -6.54 5.34
N LYS A 172 -4.28 -5.63 5.16
CA LYS A 172 -5.55 -5.59 5.91
C LYS A 172 -6.54 -6.67 5.45
#